data_AF-A0A7W5ZS38-F1
#
_entry.id   AF-A0A7W5ZS38-F1
#
_cell.length_a   1.000
_cell.length_b   1.000
_cell.length_c   1.000
_cell.angle_alpha   90.00
_cell.angle_beta   90.00
_cell.angle_gamma   90.00
#
_symmetry.space_group_name_H-M   'P 1'
#
loop_
_entity.id
_entity.type
_entity.pdbx_description
1 polymer ?
#
loop_
_entity_poly.entity_id
_entity_poly.type
_entity_poly.pdbx_seq_one_letter_code
_entity_poly.pdbx_strand_id
1 'polypeptide(L)'
;MHEIEPFYNWEKHYVAANDRKSPFYGRDYNLNQYEHDIYGYYIHPLWDEIDSETLYVKILFADYKKKFAVIELFGEWNDTLHNDIMHFKRNVIDHLLAQGINKYILIAENILNFHGSDDEYYAEWFDEIEDGWIAVVGSRDHTEREWKRYRLDYYLNFGGTLHLENWRTLQPQPFFELVQSLIVRRLM
;
A
#
# COMPACT_ATOMS: atom_id res chain seq x y z
N MET A 1 11.97 8.02 12.50
CA MET A 1 10.72 7.27 12.28
C MET A 1 9.54 7.85 13.05
N HIS A 2 9.76 8.45 14.24
CA HIS A 2 8.72 9.00 15.16
C HIS A 2 7.81 10.14 14.63
N GLU A 3 8.04 10.67 13.43
CA GLU A 3 7.30 11.84 12.89
C GLU A 3 6.63 11.57 11.55
N ILE A 4 6.78 10.35 11.00
CA ILE A 4 6.18 10.05 9.70
C ILE A 4 4.73 9.68 9.97
N GLU A 5 3.86 10.67 9.81
CA GLU A 5 2.41 10.49 9.81
C GLU A 5 1.94 10.02 8.42
N PRO A 6 0.88 9.19 8.36
CA PRO A 6 0.21 8.94 7.09
C PRO A 6 -0.33 10.22 6.47
N PHE A 7 -0.50 10.23 5.15
CA PHE A 7 -0.98 11.40 4.45
C PHE A 7 -2.46 11.73 4.76
N TYR A 8 -2.69 12.85 5.46
CA TYR A 8 -4.01 13.23 5.97
C TYR A 8 -4.86 14.11 5.04
N ASN A 9 -4.28 14.73 3.99
CA ASN A 9 -5.00 15.74 3.19
C ASN A 9 -6.23 15.18 2.44
N TRP A 10 -6.34 13.85 2.32
CA TRP A 10 -7.49 13.18 1.70
C TRP A 10 -8.55 12.72 2.71
N GLU A 11 -8.36 12.92 4.02
CA GLU A 11 -9.35 12.51 5.04
C GLU A 11 -10.72 13.18 4.84
N LYS A 12 -10.76 14.39 4.28
CA LYS A 12 -12.00 15.06 3.89
C LYS A 12 -12.79 14.33 2.78
N HIS A 13 -12.15 13.43 2.04
CA HIS A 13 -12.74 12.63 0.98
C HIS A 13 -13.03 11.20 1.42
N TYR A 14 -12.15 10.62 2.23
CA TYR A 14 -12.24 9.23 2.67
C TYR A 14 -11.48 9.01 3.97
N VAL A 15 -12.09 8.27 4.89
CA VAL A 15 -11.43 7.78 6.10
C VAL A 15 -11.76 6.30 6.25
N ALA A 16 -10.73 5.46 6.23
CA ALA A 16 -10.87 4.01 6.26
C ALA A 16 -11.65 3.51 7.49
N ALA A 17 -11.49 4.15 8.65
CA ALA A 17 -12.22 3.79 9.87
C ALA A 17 -13.72 4.11 9.83
N ASN A 18 -14.15 5.03 8.96
CA ASN A 18 -15.56 5.41 8.83
C ASN A 18 -16.28 4.64 7.70
N ASP A 19 -15.54 3.89 6.88
CA ASP A 19 -16.10 3.11 5.77
C ASP A 19 -16.40 1.68 6.18
N ARG A 20 -17.69 1.29 6.16
CA ARG A 20 -18.17 -0.06 6.51
C ARG A 20 -17.60 -1.18 5.64
N LYS A 21 -17.06 -0.84 4.48
CA LYS A 21 -16.45 -1.78 3.53
C LYS A 21 -14.95 -1.94 3.71
N SER A 22 -14.33 -1.05 4.49
CA SER A 22 -12.90 -1.08 4.79
C SER A 22 -12.57 -2.19 5.80
N PRO A 23 -11.40 -2.85 5.69
CA PRO A 23 -10.90 -3.75 6.74
C PRO A 23 -10.67 -3.04 8.08
N PHE A 24 -10.54 -1.71 8.05
CA PHE A 24 -10.26 -0.89 9.23
C PHE A 24 -11.52 -0.22 9.81
N TYR A 25 -12.72 -0.61 9.37
CA TYR A 25 -13.96 -0.02 9.85
C TYR A 25 -14.10 -0.10 11.38
N GLY A 26 -14.42 1.02 12.02
CA GLY A 26 -14.65 1.10 13.46
C GLY A 26 -13.38 1.13 14.31
N ARG A 27 -12.18 1.20 13.71
CA ARG A 27 -10.94 1.44 14.46
C ARG A 27 -10.98 2.81 15.14
N ASP A 28 -10.53 2.83 16.39
CA ASP A 28 -10.31 4.05 17.16
C ASP A 28 -8.80 4.28 17.26
N TYR A 29 -8.34 5.44 16.83
CA TYR A 29 -6.93 5.80 16.84
C TYR A 29 -6.64 6.64 18.07
N ASN A 30 -6.04 6.03 19.08
CA ASN A 30 -5.74 6.73 20.31
C ASN A 30 -4.41 7.49 20.20
N LEU A 31 -4.49 8.79 19.87
CA LEU A 31 -3.33 9.69 19.82
C LEU A 31 -2.63 9.87 21.19
N ASN A 32 -3.24 9.41 22.29
CA ASN A 32 -2.67 9.50 23.64
C ASN A 32 -2.03 8.19 24.13
N GLN A 33 -2.27 7.06 23.46
CA GLN A 33 -1.66 5.77 23.79
C GLN A 33 -0.55 5.50 22.78
N TYR A 34 0.68 5.60 23.28
CA TYR A 34 1.86 5.27 22.51
C TYR A 34 2.07 3.75 22.58
N GLU A 35 1.46 2.98 21.66
CA GLU A 35 1.65 1.53 21.55
C GLU A 35 2.31 1.13 20.21
N HIS A 36 3.15 0.10 20.29
CA HIS A 36 3.96 -0.60 19.27
C HIS A 36 5.39 -0.07 19.03
N ASP A 37 6.37 -0.85 19.56
CA ASP A 37 7.82 -0.67 19.40
C ASP A 37 8.37 -1.68 18.38
N ILE A 38 8.89 -1.17 17.26
CA ILE A 38 9.79 -1.91 16.38
C ILE A 38 11.20 -1.39 16.63
N TYR A 39 12.12 -2.26 17.04
CA TYR A 39 13.52 -1.91 17.31
C TYR A 39 13.70 -0.73 18.31
N GLY A 40 12.74 -0.50 19.21
CA GLY A 40 12.78 0.60 20.19
C GLY A 40 12.39 1.97 19.64
N TYR A 41 11.69 2.01 18.50
CA TYR A 41 11.12 3.24 17.92
C TYR A 41 9.59 3.21 17.95
N TYR A 42 9.01 4.35 18.30
CA TYR A 42 7.58 4.60 18.32
C TYR A 42 7.01 4.84 16.92
N ILE A 43 5.90 4.18 16.60
CA ILE A 43 5.16 4.30 15.34
C ILE A 43 3.98 5.23 15.56
N HIS A 44 3.73 6.14 14.62
CA HIS A 44 2.60 7.05 14.75
C HIS A 44 1.28 6.25 14.76
N PRO A 45 0.37 6.48 15.72
CA PRO A 45 -0.79 5.62 15.94
C PRO A 45 -1.85 5.73 14.84
N LEU A 46 -1.66 6.63 13.88
CA LEU A 46 -2.51 6.72 12.68
C LEU A 46 -2.16 5.67 11.64
N TRP A 47 -1.00 5.00 11.73
CA TRP A 47 -0.68 3.84 10.89
C TRP A 47 -1.52 2.65 11.31
N ASP A 48 -2.04 1.91 10.33
CA ASP A 48 -2.82 0.72 10.56
C ASP A 48 -1.91 -0.51 10.65
N GLU A 49 -1.93 -1.16 11.81
CA GLU A 49 -1.33 -2.50 12.00
C GLU A 49 -2.14 -3.54 11.22
N ILE A 50 -1.43 -4.49 10.62
CA ILE A 50 -1.97 -5.56 9.77
C ILE A 50 -1.51 -6.95 10.24
N ASP A 51 -1.23 -7.09 11.53
CA ASP A 51 -0.59 -8.27 12.16
C ASP A 51 0.84 -8.57 11.67
N SER A 52 1.46 -7.66 10.91
CA SER A 52 2.88 -7.70 10.59
C SER A 52 3.68 -6.97 11.68
N GLU A 53 4.82 -7.55 12.05
CA GLU A 53 5.75 -6.92 13.00
C GLU A 53 6.53 -5.77 12.38
N THR A 54 6.58 -5.63 11.05
CA THR A 54 7.49 -4.67 10.37
C THR A 54 6.83 -3.76 9.36
N LEU A 55 5.65 -4.12 8.85
CA LEU A 55 4.93 -3.42 7.80
C LEU A 55 3.59 -2.89 8.31
N TYR A 56 3.37 -1.59 8.09
CA TYR A 56 2.12 -0.89 8.41
C TYR A 56 1.58 -0.27 7.13
N VAL A 57 0.28 0.00 7.15
CA VAL A 57 -0.39 0.58 5.99
C VAL A 57 -1.29 1.73 6.38
N LYS A 58 -1.74 2.50 5.39
CA LYS A 58 -2.88 3.40 5.51
C LYS A 58 -3.67 3.38 4.21
N ILE A 59 -4.96 3.05 4.26
CA ILE A 59 -5.83 3.23 3.09
C ILE A 59 -6.20 4.71 3.02
N LEU A 60 -5.59 5.43 2.06
CA LEU A 60 -5.82 6.85 1.85
C LEU A 60 -7.13 7.13 1.11
N PHE A 61 -7.53 6.21 0.23
CA PHE A 61 -8.75 6.34 -0.55
C PHE A 61 -9.20 4.98 -1.11
N ALA A 62 -10.52 4.76 -1.19
CA ALA A 62 -11.10 3.64 -1.92
C ALA A 62 -12.36 4.10 -2.69
N ASP A 63 -12.45 3.70 -3.97
CA ASP A 63 -13.65 3.89 -4.80
C ASP A 63 -14.10 2.55 -5.36
N TYR A 64 -15.20 2.03 -4.81
CA TYR A 64 -15.80 0.76 -5.19
C TYR A 64 -16.48 0.76 -6.56
N LYS A 65 -16.83 1.93 -7.10
CA LYS A 65 -17.42 2.03 -8.46
C LYS A 65 -16.33 1.99 -9.52
N LYS A 66 -15.23 2.72 -9.30
CA LYS A 66 -14.06 2.72 -10.18
C LYS A 66 -13.08 1.58 -9.89
N LYS A 67 -13.36 0.81 -8.83
CA LYS A 67 -12.65 -0.41 -8.39
C LYS A 67 -11.18 -0.18 -8.06
N PHE A 68 -10.85 0.92 -7.40
CA PHE A 68 -9.47 1.21 -7.00
C PHE A 68 -9.30 1.61 -5.54
N ALA A 69 -8.12 1.31 -5.00
CA ALA A 69 -7.66 1.77 -3.70
C ALA A 69 -6.27 2.40 -3.81
N VAL A 70 -6.03 3.42 -2.97
CA VAL A 70 -4.71 4.01 -2.74
C VAL A 70 -4.29 3.69 -1.32
N ILE A 71 -3.15 3.03 -1.18
CA ILE A 71 -2.64 2.51 0.09
C ILE A 71 -1.22 3.03 0.27
N GLU A 72 -0.97 3.73 1.38
CA GLU A 72 0.36 4.12 1.80
C GLU A 72 1.00 3.02 2.64
N LEU A 73 2.27 2.73 2.41
CA LEU A 73 3.02 1.70 3.11
C LEU A 73 4.14 2.33 3.93
N PHE A 74 4.37 1.81 5.14
CA PHE A 74 5.36 2.31 6.08
C PHE A 74 6.08 1.17 6.81
N GLY A 75 7.38 1.32 7.02
CA GLY A 75 8.20 0.39 7.80
C GLY A 75 9.16 -0.41 6.92
N GLU A 76 9.46 -1.65 7.35
CA GLU A 76 10.27 -2.60 6.58
C GLU A 76 9.35 -3.65 5.96
N TRP A 77 9.53 -3.94 4.67
CA TRP A 77 8.78 -4.99 4.00
C TRP A 77 9.63 -6.25 3.94
N ASN A 78 9.41 -7.16 4.88
CA ASN A 78 10.27 -8.31 5.14
C ASN A 78 9.51 -9.63 5.01
N ASP A 79 9.45 -10.12 3.77
CA ASP A 79 8.83 -11.39 3.45
C ASP A 79 9.69 -12.59 3.90
N THR A 80 10.99 -12.39 4.13
CA THR A 80 11.90 -13.46 4.59
C THR A 80 11.64 -13.89 6.03
N LEU A 81 11.46 -12.93 6.95
CA LEU A 81 11.33 -13.23 8.39
C LEU A 81 9.88 -13.19 8.88
N HIS A 82 9.08 -12.25 8.37
CA HIS A 82 7.74 -11.97 8.91
C HIS A 82 6.62 -12.30 7.92
N ASN A 83 6.97 -12.65 6.67
CA ASN A 83 6.01 -12.92 5.60
C ASN A 83 4.99 -11.77 5.45
N ASP A 84 5.51 -10.54 5.40
CA ASP A 84 4.70 -9.32 5.43
C ASP A 84 3.68 -9.25 4.29
N ILE A 85 4.02 -9.75 3.09
CA ILE A 85 3.07 -9.85 1.98
C ILE A 85 1.86 -10.73 2.32
N MET A 86 2.01 -11.81 3.09
CA MET A 86 0.89 -12.65 3.51
C MET A 86 -0.07 -11.86 4.40
N HIS A 87 0.47 -11.18 5.41
CA HIS A 87 -0.30 -10.33 6.31
C HIS A 87 -1.00 -9.20 5.55
N PHE A 88 -0.28 -8.53 4.65
CA PHE A 88 -0.85 -7.46 3.84
C PHE A 88 -1.97 -7.99 2.95
N LYS A 89 -1.78 -9.15 2.31
CA LYS A 89 -2.79 -9.77 1.48
C LYS A 89 -4.03 -10.14 2.30
N ARG A 90 -3.88 -10.98 3.32
CA ARG A 90 -5.00 -11.54 4.09
C ARG A 90 -5.78 -10.49 4.86
N ASN A 91 -5.08 -9.56 5.50
CA ASN A 91 -5.72 -8.61 6.40
C ASN A 91 -6.21 -7.34 5.71
N VAL A 92 -5.72 -7.04 4.50
CA VAL A 92 -6.10 -5.82 3.78
C VAL A 92 -6.64 -6.11 2.40
N ILE A 93 -5.85 -6.76 1.55
CA ILE A 93 -6.18 -6.92 0.13
C ILE A 93 -7.39 -7.83 -0.06
N ASP A 94 -7.48 -8.97 0.62
CA ASP A 94 -8.61 -9.90 0.50
C ASP A 94 -9.95 -9.23 0.86
N HIS A 95 -9.92 -8.33 1.85
CA HIS A 95 -11.08 -7.53 2.21
C HIS A 95 -11.49 -6.55 1.10
N LEU A 96 -10.52 -5.86 0.48
CA LEU A 96 -10.77 -4.94 -0.62
C LEU A 96 -11.21 -5.65 -1.90
N LEU A 97 -10.60 -6.80 -2.22
CA LEU A 97 -10.98 -7.70 -3.31
C LEU A 97 -12.44 -8.14 -3.17
N ALA A 98 -12.84 -8.56 -1.97
CA ALA A 98 -14.22 -8.97 -1.68
C ALA A 98 -15.25 -7.83 -1.89
N GLN A 99 -14.81 -6.56 -1.82
CA GLN A 99 -15.63 -5.39 -2.13
C GLN A 99 -15.54 -4.95 -3.60
N GLY A 100 -14.83 -5.70 -4.43
CA GLY A 100 -14.70 -5.51 -5.87
C GLY A 100 -13.58 -4.57 -6.31
N ILE A 101 -12.66 -4.21 -5.42
CA ILE A 101 -11.46 -3.44 -5.79
C ILE A 101 -10.49 -4.36 -6.54
N ASN A 102 -9.99 -3.93 -7.69
CA ASN A 102 -9.00 -4.69 -8.47
C ASN A 102 -7.84 -3.84 -9.00
N LYS A 103 -7.80 -2.54 -8.68
CA LYS A 103 -6.70 -1.64 -9.03
C LYS A 103 -6.09 -1.05 -7.78
N TYR A 104 -4.79 -1.18 -7.63
CA TYR A 104 -4.11 -0.80 -6.40
C TYR A 104 -2.98 0.16 -6.71
N ILE A 105 -2.96 1.29 -6.02
CA ILE A 105 -1.82 2.20 -6.01
C ILE A 105 -1.17 2.12 -4.62
N LEU A 106 0.04 1.56 -4.57
CA LEU A 106 0.84 1.43 -3.37
C LEU A 106 1.83 2.60 -3.31
N ILE A 107 1.71 3.48 -2.32
CA ILE A 107 2.68 4.54 -2.07
C ILE A 107 3.78 3.97 -1.18
N ALA A 108 4.97 3.76 -1.75
CA ALA A 108 6.08 3.06 -1.09
C ALA A 108 7.23 4.00 -0.66
N GLU A 109 6.99 5.32 -0.61
CA GLU A 109 8.00 6.30 -0.22
C GLU A 109 8.53 6.09 1.20
N ASN A 110 7.71 5.51 2.08
CA ASN A 110 8.08 5.22 3.45
C ASN A 110 8.52 3.77 3.69
N ILE A 111 8.68 2.95 2.63
CA ILE A 111 9.31 1.62 2.73
C ILE A 111 10.82 1.81 2.88
N LEU A 112 11.34 1.44 4.04
CA LEU A 112 12.73 1.62 4.41
C LEU A 112 13.64 0.58 3.77
N ASN A 113 13.24 -0.69 3.85
CA ASN A 113 13.96 -1.83 3.31
C ASN A 113 12.97 -2.86 2.74
N PHE A 114 13.45 -3.67 1.80
CA PHE A 114 12.75 -4.85 1.32
C PHE A 114 13.63 -6.10 1.45
N HIS A 115 13.07 -7.17 2.02
CA HIS A 115 13.70 -8.47 2.13
C HIS A 115 12.75 -9.53 1.56
N GLY A 116 12.98 -9.95 0.32
CA GLY A 116 12.08 -10.86 -0.38
C GLY A 116 12.22 -12.33 0.03
N SER A 117 11.17 -13.10 -0.18
CA SER A 117 11.15 -14.56 -0.08
C SER A 117 10.47 -15.18 -1.31
N ASP A 118 9.60 -16.16 -1.13
CA ASP A 118 8.81 -16.77 -2.20
C ASP A 118 7.71 -15.81 -2.70
N ASP A 119 7.23 -16.01 -3.92
CA ASP A 119 6.32 -15.08 -4.61
C ASP A 119 4.83 -15.50 -4.58
N GLU A 120 4.49 -16.56 -3.84
CA GLU A 120 3.15 -17.18 -3.84
C GLU A 120 2.01 -16.19 -3.59
N TYR A 121 2.13 -15.33 -2.58
CA TYR A 121 1.08 -14.35 -2.25
C TYR A 121 0.99 -13.21 -3.27
N TYR A 122 2.08 -12.87 -3.96
CA TYR A 122 2.05 -11.91 -5.06
C TYR A 122 1.37 -12.50 -6.28
N ALA A 123 1.67 -13.75 -6.62
CA ALA A 123 1.03 -14.48 -7.70
C ALA A 123 -0.47 -14.65 -7.45
N GLU A 124 -0.85 -15.08 -6.24
CA GLU A 124 -2.25 -15.22 -5.86
C GLU A 124 -3.00 -13.87 -5.97
N TRP A 125 -2.42 -12.79 -5.45
CA TRP A 125 -3.03 -11.47 -5.57
C TRP A 125 -3.17 -11.05 -7.05
N PHE A 126 -2.13 -11.26 -7.85
CA PHE A 126 -2.15 -10.91 -9.27
C PHE A 126 -3.20 -11.71 -10.07
N ASP A 127 -3.34 -13.01 -9.79
CA ASP A 127 -4.33 -13.86 -10.45
C ASP A 127 -5.77 -13.45 -10.11
N GLU A 128 -6.02 -12.98 -8.88
CA GLU A 128 -7.35 -12.58 -8.41
C GLU A 128 -7.84 -11.22 -8.92
N ILE A 129 -6.93 -10.34 -9.37
CA ILE A 129 -7.30 -9.01 -9.87
C ILE A 129 -7.72 -8.99 -11.35
N GLU A 130 -7.56 -10.10 -12.07
CA GLU A 130 -7.90 -10.26 -13.49
C GLU A 130 -7.33 -9.12 -14.37
N ASP A 131 -8.19 -8.31 -15.02
CA ASP A 131 -7.81 -7.13 -15.83
C ASP A 131 -7.35 -5.92 -14.98
N GLY A 132 -7.20 -6.12 -13.67
CA GLY A 132 -6.71 -5.16 -12.72
C GLY A 132 -5.21 -4.89 -12.85
N TRP A 133 -4.69 -4.08 -11.93
CA TRP A 133 -3.24 -3.85 -11.85
C TRP A 133 -2.83 -3.39 -10.46
N ILE A 134 -1.58 -3.65 -10.12
CA ILE A 134 -0.92 -3.13 -8.92
C ILE A 134 0.21 -2.21 -9.39
N ALA A 135 0.14 -0.94 -8.99
CA ALA A 135 1.16 0.05 -9.28
C ALA A 135 1.80 0.52 -7.98
N VAL A 136 3.13 0.62 -7.97
CA VAL A 136 3.88 1.20 -6.87
C VAL A 136 4.41 2.56 -7.27
N VAL A 137 4.17 3.56 -6.43
CA VAL A 137 4.55 4.95 -6.64
C VAL A 137 5.50 5.37 -5.52
N GLY A 138 6.58 6.05 -5.91
CA GLY A 138 7.52 6.66 -4.97
C GLY A 138 8.44 5.68 -4.24
N SER A 139 8.65 4.47 -4.75
CA SER A 139 9.64 3.54 -4.22
C SER A 139 11.07 4.10 -4.31
N ARG A 140 11.91 3.74 -3.32
CA ARG A 140 13.34 4.06 -3.32
C ARG A 140 14.11 3.12 -4.24
N ASP A 141 15.17 3.63 -4.87
CA ASP A 141 15.97 2.88 -5.85
C ASP A 141 16.49 1.54 -5.32
N HIS A 142 16.87 1.45 -4.05
CA HIS A 142 17.36 0.20 -3.47
C HIS A 142 16.25 -0.84 -3.30
N THR A 143 15.06 -0.41 -2.88
CA THR A 143 13.87 -1.25 -2.78
C THR A 143 13.51 -1.83 -4.15
N GLU A 144 13.50 -1.01 -5.20
CA GLU A 144 13.20 -1.47 -6.56
C GLU A 144 14.22 -2.47 -7.11
N ARG A 145 15.50 -2.31 -6.77
CA ARG A 145 16.53 -3.27 -7.16
C ARG A 145 16.28 -4.64 -6.54
N GLU A 146 15.90 -4.68 -5.26
CA GLU A 146 15.56 -5.93 -4.60
C GLU A 146 14.27 -6.53 -5.19
N TRP A 147 13.21 -5.74 -5.42
CA TRP A 147 12.01 -6.24 -6.09
C TRP A 147 12.29 -6.87 -7.45
N LYS A 148 13.15 -6.25 -8.27
CA LYS A 148 13.60 -6.84 -9.55
C LYS A 148 14.39 -8.14 -9.34
N ARG A 149 15.24 -8.20 -8.31
CA ARG A 149 16.01 -9.41 -7.98
C ARG A 149 15.10 -10.58 -7.63
N TYR A 150 13.99 -10.33 -6.93
CA TYR A 150 12.96 -11.30 -6.61
C TYR A 150 11.88 -11.44 -7.70
N ARG A 151 12.06 -10.77 -8.85
CA ARG A 151 11.14 -10.81 -10.01
C ARG A 151 9.71 -10.38 -9.67
N LEU A 152 9.55 -9.41 -8.76
CA LEU A 152 8.23 -8.89 -8.44
C LEU A 152 7.65 -7.98 -9.53
N ASP A 153 8.45 -7.62 -10.55
CA ASP A 153 7.99 -6.89 -11.73
C ASP A 153 7.02 -7.68 -12.61
N TYR A 154 6.86 -9.00 -12.39
CA TYR A 154 5.78 -9.79 -12.99
C TYR A 154 4.40 -9.44 -12.41
N TYR A 155 4.34 -9.00 -11.16
CA TYR A 155 3.08 -8.78 -10.43
C TYR A 155 2.83 -7.29 -10.14
N LEU A 156 3.91 -6.54 -9.91
CA LEU A 156 3.90 -5.14 -9.49
C LEU A 156 4.46 -4.25 -10.61
N ASN A 157 3.75 -3.17 -10.93
CA ASN A 157 4.24 -2.14 -11.84
C ASN A 157 4.95 -1.05 -11.04
N PHE A 158 6.27 -0.89 -11.20
CA PHE A 158 7.05 0.12 -10.48
C PHE A 158 8.17 0.74 -11.32
N GLY A 159 8.88 1.71 -10.75
CA GLY A 159 9.98 2.44 -11.39
C GLY A 159 9.56 3.36 -12.53
N GLY A 160 10.54 3.97 -13.21
CA GLY A 160 10.33 4.74 -14.45
C GLY A 160 9.32 5.89 -14.30
N THR A 161 8.24 5.88 -15.09
CA THR A 161 7.21 6.93 -15.04
C THR A 161 6.39 6.97 -13.74
N LEU A 162 6.53 5.99 -12.85
CA LEU A 162 5.81 5.92 -11.58
C LEU A 162 6.54 6.62 -10.42
N HIS A 163 7.70 7.24 -10.66
CA HIS A 163 8.31 8.20 -9.75
C HIS A 163 7.57 9.55 -9.80
N LEU A 164 6.42 9.63 -9.13
CA LEU A 164 5.55 10.80 -9.14
C LEU A 164 5.77 11.68 -7.89
N GLU A 165 6.77 12.56 -7.91
CA GLU A 165 7.11 13.40 -6.74
C GLU A 165 5.97 14.32 -6.27
N ASN A 166 5.07 14.72 -7.16
CA ASN A 166 4.02 15.70 -6.89
C ASN A 166 2.63 15.08 -6.61
N TRP A 167 2.54 13.76 -6.37
CA TRP A 167 1.24 13.09 -6.17
C TRP A 167 0.40 13.72 -5.05
N ARG A 168 1.05 14.21 -3.98
CA ARG A 168 0.40 14.88 -2.82
C ARG A 168 -0.36 16.16 -3.17
N THR A 169 -0.05 16.76 -4.32
CA THR A 169 -0.75 17.97 -4.80
C THR A 169 -2.08 17.64 -5.49
N LEU A 170 -2.28 16.38 -5.85
CA LEU A 170 -3.46 15.90 -6.57
C LEU A 170 -4.55 15.44 -5.59
N GLN A 171 -5.80 15.57 -6.03
CA GLN A 171 -6.93 14.92 -5.37
C GLN A 171 -6.94 13.42 -5.74
N PRO A 172 -7.61 12.55 -4.95
CA PRO A 172 -7.53 11.09 -5.16
C PRO A 172 -7.89 10.65 -6.58
N GLN A 173 -8.96 11.25 -7.13
CA GLN A 173 -9.48 10.87 -8.43
C GLN A 173 -8.55 11.27 -9.61
N PRO A 174 -8.09 12.54 -9.72
CA PRO A 174 -7.05 12.91 -10.68
C PRO A 174 -5.76 12.10 -10.55
N PHE A 175 -5.35 11.77 -9.31
CA PHE A 175 -4.16 10.95 -9.08
C PHE A 175 -4.32 9.54 -9.67
N PHE A 176 -5.46 8.89 -9.42
CA PHE A 176 -5.78 7.60 -10.02
C PHE A 176 -5.79 7.67 -11.56
N GLU A 177 -6.40 8.69 -12.15
CA GLU A 177 -6.45 8.85 -13.61
C GLU A 177 -5.06 9.00 -14.22
N LEU A 178 -4.18 9.76 -13.56
CA LEU A 178 -2.78 9.88 -13.93
C LEU A 178 -2.08 8.51 -13.91
N VAL A 179 -2.14 7.79 -12.79
CA VAL A 179 -1.46 6.48 -12.66
C VAL A 179 -2.02 5.47 -13.67
N GLN A 180 -3.35 5.40 -13.82
CA GLN A 180 -3.98 4.52 -14.80
C GLN A 180 -3.47 4.80 -16.22
N SER A 181 -3.32 6.08 -16.60
CA SER A 181 -2.78 6.43 -17.92
C SER A 181 -1.34 5.98 -18.13
N LEU A 182 -0.54 5.92 -17.07
CA LEU A 182 0.86 5.46 -17.11
C LEU A 182 0.94 3.94 -17.22
N ILE A 183 0.07 3.21 -16.52
CA ILE A 183 -0.03 1.75 -16.59
C ILE A 183 -0.48 1.30 -17.97
N VAL A 184 -1.54 1.91 -18.51
CA VAL A 184 -2.06 1.57 -19.84
C VAL A 184 -0.98 1.75 -20.92
N ARG A 185 -0.13 2.78 -20.82
CA ARG A 185 0.99 2.99 -21.75
C ARG A 185 2.12 1.96 -21.65
N ARG A 186 2.21 1.20 -20.56
CA ARG A 186 3.21 0.11 -20.39
C ARG A 186 2.72 -1.22 -20.95
N LEU A 187 1.42 -1.42 -20.96
CA LEU A 187 0.77 -2.65 -21.44
C LEU A 187 0.53 -2.64 -22.96
N MET A 188 0.68 -1.47 -23.60
CA MET A 188 0.65 -1.30 -25.06
C MET A 188 2.05 -1.38 -25.65
#